data_AF-A0A2N2BZZ9-F1
#
_entry.id   AF-A0A2N2BZZ9-F1
#
_cell.length_a   1.000
_cell.length_b   1.000
_cell.length_c   1.000
_cell.angle_alpha   90.00
_cell.angle_beta   90.00
_cell.angle_gamma   90.00
#
_symmetry.space_group_name_H-M   'P 1'
#
loop_
_entity.id
_entity.type
_entity.pdbx_description
1 polymer ?
#
loop_
_entity_poly.entity_id
_entity_poly.type
_entity_poly.pdbx_seq_one_letter_code
_entity_poly.pdbx_strand_id
1 'polypeptide(L)'
;PKENAIKEVKQEAGFDVEIDRLVGVFQREKYKDYPTLVSEYVHYFVGHIVNGVAMHNHETTEVAFFEIDRLPELSKKTTRLEIGRALEVALYGGDAAFD
;
A
#
# COMPACT_ATOMS: atom_id res chain seq x y z
N PRO A 1 13.55 -2.72 2.91
CA PRO A 1 12.07 -2.59 2.74
C PRO A 1 11.59 -1.13 2.71
N LYS A 2 11.82 -0.35 3.79
CA LYS A 2 11.42 1.07 3.88
C LYS A 2 11.96 1.93 2.72
N GLU A 3 13.25 1.83 2.41
CA GLU A 3 13.87 2.58 1.31
C GLU A 3 13.23 2.28 -0.05
N ASN A 4 12.86 1.02 -0.30
CA ASN A 4 12.20 0.61 -1.54
C ASN A 4 10.80 1.21 -1.65
N ALA A 5 10.02 1.19 -0.56
CA ALA A 5 8.69 1.79 -0.54
C ALA A 5 8.73 3.32 -0.77
N ILE A 6 9.71 4.02 -0.17
CA ILE A 6 9.91 5.46 -0.42
C ILE A 6 10.22 5.71 -1.91
N LYS A 7 11.10 4.89 -2.49
CA LYS A 7 11.47 5.00 -3.91
C LYS A 7 10.27 4.75 -4.84
N GLU A 8 9.47 3.72 -4.58
CA GLU A 8 8.28 3.39 -5.37
C GLU A 8 7.25 4.54 -5.34
N VAL A 9 6.96 5.10 -4.16
CA VAL A 9 6.04 6.26 -4.05
C VAL A 9 6.54 7.45 -4.87
N LYS A 10 7.85 7.73 -4.83
CA LYS A 10 8.42 8.83 -5.64
C LYS A 10 8.31 8.56 -7.14
N GLN A 11 8.56 7.32 -7.57
CA GLN A 11 8.59 6.94 -8.97
C GLN A 11 7.18 6.85 -9.58
N GLU A 12 6.22 6.28 -8.86
CA GLU A 12 4.86 6.00 -9.37
C GLU A 12 3.88 7.15 -9.08
N ALA A 13 4.05 7.88 -7.98
CA ALA A 13 3.10 8.91 -7.53
C ALA A 13 3.68 10.34 -7.47
N GLY A 14 5.01 10.51 -7.56
CA GLY A 14 5.68 11.82 -7.59
C GLY A 14 5.96 12.45 -6.22
N PHE A 15 5.50 11.83 -5.13
CA PHE A 15 5.62 12.35 -3.77
C PHE A 15 6.94 11.95 -3.10
N ASP A 16 7.51 12.89 -2.35
CA ASP A 16 8.56 12.61 -1.36
C ASP A 16 7.87 12.32 -0.02
N VAL A 17 8.15 11.15 0.55
CA VAL A 17 7.49 10.66 1.76
C VAL A 17 8.49 10.22 2.82
N GLU A 18 8.08 10.33 4.08
CA GLU A 18 8.73 9.67 5.20
C GLU A 18 7.85 8.53 5.72
N ILE A 19 8.44 7.37 5.95
CA ILE A 19 7.76 6.21 6.52
C ILE A 19 7.90 6.24 8.04
N ASP A 20 6.77 6.28 8.74
CA ASP A 20 6.70 6.33 10.19
C ASP A 20 6.91 4.94 10.80
N ARG A 21 6.14 3.94 10.33
CA ARG A 21 6.24 2.55 10.81
C ARG A 21 5.63 1.52 9.87
N LEU A 22 5.94 0.26 10.13
CA LEU A 22 5.28 -0.92 9.54
C LEU A 22 3.93 -1.14 10.24
N VAL A 23 2.88 -1.41 9.47
CA VAL A 23 1.52 -1.68 9.98
C VAL A 23 1.02 -3.08 9.63
N GLY A 24 1.62 -3.75 8.64
CA GLY A 24 1.25 -5.12 8.30
C GLY A 24 2.30 -5.86 7.47
N VAL A 25 2.41 -7.17 7.69
CA VAL A 25 3.09 -8.11 6.80
C VAL A 25 2.15 -9.26 6.52
N PHE A 26 1.66 -9.33 5.28
CA PHE A 26 0.57 -10.21 4.93
C PHE A 26 0.96 -11.21 3.85
N GLN A 27 0.49 -12.44 4.00
CA GLN A 27 0.60 -13.44 2.96
C GLN A 27 -0.55 -13.22 1.97
N ARG A 28 -0.24 -12.71 0.76
CA ARG A 28 -1.25 -12.24 -0.20
C ARG A 28 -2.26 -13.32 -0.60
N GLU A 29 -1.84 -14.58 -0.60
CA GLU A 29 -2.71 -15.71 -0.95
C GLU A 29 -3.92 -15.85 -0.01
N LYS A 30 -3.82 -15.36 1.23
CA LYS A 30 -4.93 -15.41 2.19
C LYS A 30 -6.05 -14.42 1.87
N TYR A 31 -5.80 -13.45 0.99
CA TYR A 31 -6.74 -12.37 0.67
C TYR A 31 -7.26 -12.44 -0.77
N LYS A 32 -6.57 -13.17 -1.65
CA LYS A 32 -6.97 -13.34 -3.06
C LYS A 32 -8.03 -14.44 -3.18
N ASP A 33 -8.97 -14.25 -4.09
CA ASP A 33 -10.03 -15.20 -4.44
C ASP A 33 -9.64 -16.15 -5.60
N TYR A 34 -8.36 -16.12 -6.01
CA TYR A 34 -7.81 -16.94 -7.08
C TYR A 34 -6.45 -17.53 -6.67
N PRO A 35 -6.06 -18.70 -7.21
CA PRO A 35 -4.78 -19.32 -6.88
C PRO A 35 -3.60 -18.53 -7.47
N THR A 36 -2.51 -18.44 -6.73
CA THR A 36 -1.23 -17.91 -7.21
C THR A 36 -0.22 -19.04 -7.37
N LEU A 37 0.67 -18.91 -8.36
CA LEU A 37 1.78 -19.85 -8.57
C LEU A 37 2.98 -19.54 -7.66
N VAL A 38 3.01 -18.34 -7.11
CA VAL A 38 4.08 -17.83 -6.24
C VAL A 38 3.47 -17.34 -4.94
N SER A 39 4.19 -17.60 -3.84
CA SER A 39 3.83 -17.04 -2.54
C SER A 39 4.48 -15.68 -2.35
N GLU A 40 3.67 -14.68 -2.02
CA GLU A 40 4.09 -13.30 -1.85
C GLU A 40 3.76 -12.80 -0.44
N TYR A 41 4.76 -12.23 0.24
CA TYR A 41 4.55 -11.40 1.42
C TYR A 41 4.57 -9.93 1.04
N VAL A 42 3.51 -9.20 1.40
CA VAL A 42 3.40 -7.76 1.20
C VAL A 42 3.62 -7.03 2.51
N HIS A 43 4.38 -5.94 2.46
CA HIS A 43 4.64 -5.07 3.60
C HIS A 43 3.82 -3.79 3.45
N TYR A 44 2.99 -3.49 4.44
CA TYR A 44 2.26 -2.23 4.52
C TYR A 44 2.95 -1.28 5.49
N PHE A 45 3.23 -0.08 5.01
CA PHE A 45 3.83 1.00 5.79
C PHE A 45 2.84 2.17 5.90
N VAL A 46 2.85 2.85 7.05
CA VAL A 46 2.22 4.17 7.20
C VAL A 46 3.30 5.23 7.18
N GLY A 47 3.01 6.35 6.52
CA GLY A 47 3.93 7.46 6.35
C GLY A 47 3.18 8.73 5.93
N HIS A 48 3.92 9.82 5.81
CA HIS A 48 3.37 11.12 5.45
C HIS A 48 4.17 11.79 4.33
N ILE A 49 3.48 12.64 3.55
CA ILE A 49 4.09 13.40 2.46
C ILE A 49 4.83 14.59 3.05
N VAL A 50 6.08 14.75 2.65
CA VAL A 50 6.92 15.90 3.04
C VAL A 50 7.13 16.88 1.89
N ASN A 51 7.03 16.42 0.63
CA ASN A 51 7.12 17.26 -0.56
C ASN A 51 6.56 16.56 -1.81
N GLY A 52 6.55 17.26 -2.92
CA GLY A 52 6.18 16.74 -4.23
C GLY A 52 4.75 17.09 -4.61
N VAL A 53 4.39 16.72 -5.84
CA VAL A 53 3.05 16.89 -6.41
C VAL A 53 2.70 15.61 -7.15
N ALA A 54 1.41 15.31 -7.22
CA ALA A 54 0.90 14.14 -7.92
C ALA A 54 1.39 14.16 -9.38
N MET A 55 2.28 13.24 -9.71
CA MET A 55 2.85 13.07 -11.04
C MET A 55 3.01 11.59 -11.30
N HIS A 56 2.63 11.17 -12.50
CA HIS A 56 2.78 9.81 -12.96
C HIS A 56 3.99 9.72 -13.92
N ASN A 57 4.55 8.52 -14.05
CA ASN A 57 5.62 8.23 -14.99
C ASN A 57 5.06 7.42 -16.20
N HIS A 58 5.92 6.70 -16.94
CA HIS A 58 5.47 5.87 -18.07
C HIS A 58 4.80 4.54 -17.64
N GLU A 59 4.86 4.17 -16.36
CA GLU A 59 4.28 2.95 -15.78
C GLU A 59 2.90 3.22 -15.12
N THR A 60 2.65 4.46 -14.69
CA THR A 60 1.40 4.89 -14.02
C THR A 60 0.66 5.87 -14.93
N THR A 61 -0.67 5.76 -15.04
CA THR A 61 -1.46 6.68 -15.90
C THR A 61 -2.14 7.80 -15.13
N GLU A 62 -2.39 7.59 -13.84
CA GLU A 62 -3.13 8.52 -12.98
C GLU A 62 -2.74 8.33 -11.53
N VAL A 63 -2.77 9.42 -10.75
CA VAL A 63 -2.48 9.43 -9.31
C VAL A 63 -3.57 10.24 -8.62
N ALA A 64 -4.29 9.61 -7.69
CA ALA A 64 -5.37 10.24 -6.94
C ALA A 64 -5.51 9.63 -5.53
N PHE A 65 -6.11 10.39 -4.62
CA PHE A 65 -6.50 9.93 -3.29
C PHE A 65 -7.98 9.53 -3.30
N PHE A 66 -8.30 8.43 -2.63
CA PHE A 66 -9.66 7.88 -2.55
C PHE A 66 -10.03 7.61 -1.10
N GLU A 67 -11.29 7.90 -0.78
CA GLU A 67 -11.89 7.42 0.47
C GLU A 67 -12.03 5.90 0.44
N ILE A 68 -11.92 5.24 1.59
CA ILE A 68 -11.94 3.77 1.68
C ILE A 68 -13.28 3.16 1.22
N ASP A 69 -14.37 3.91 1.33
CA ASP A 69 -15.70 3.54 0.84
C ASP A 69 -15.85 3.77 -0.67
N ARG A 70 -14.99 4.58 -1.28
CA ARG A 70 -15.01 5.00 -2.70
C ARG A 70 -13.74 4.61 -3.46
N LEU A 71 -13.17 3.46 -3.13
CA LEU A 71 -12.04 2.91 -3.88
C LEU A 71 -12.41 2.67 -5.36
N PRO A 72 -11.48 2.90 -6.30
CA PRO A 72 -11.65 2.52 -7.69
C PRO A 72 -11.65 0.99 -7.84
N GLU A 73 -11.81 0.50 -9.07
CA GLU A 73 -11.57 -0.92 -9.35
C GLU A 73 -10.13 -1.29 -8.97
N LEU A 74 -9.99 -2.28 -8.08
CA LEU A 74 -8.68 -2.71 -7.60
C LEU A 74 -8.05 -3.68 -8.59
N SER A 75 -6.74 -3.51 -8.82
CA SER A 75 -5.96 -4.52 -9.53
C SER A 75 -5.83 -5.80 -8.70
N LYS A 76 -5.43 -6.88 -9.37
CA LYS A 76 -5.06 -8.17 -8.74
C LYS A 76 -3.88 -8.09 -7.75
N LYS A 77 -3.23 -6.92 -7.61
CA LYS A 77 -2.12 -6.75 -6.66
C LYS A 77 -2.58 -6.56 -5.22
N THR A 78 -3.84 -6.20 -4.95
CA THR A 78 -4.33 -5.97 -3.57
C THR A 78 -5.82 -6.27 -3.48
N THR A 79 -6.37 -6.30 -2.27
CA THR A 79 -7.80 -6.47 -2.03
C THR A 79 -8.30 -5.49 -0.98
N ARG A 80 -9.62 -5.25 -0.96
CA ARG A 80 -10.25 -4.40 0.06
C ARG A 80 -10.00 -4.89 1.48
N LEU A 81 -9.96 -6.21 1.68
CA LEU A 81 -9.71 -6.81 2.98
C LEU A 81 -8.27 -6.55 3.46
N GLU A 82 -7.30 -6.69 2.56
CA GLU A 82 -5.88 -6.43 2.85
C GLU A 82 -5.63 -4.96 3.21
N ILE A 83 -6.19 -4.03 2.42
CA ILE A 83 -6.13 -2.59 2.69
C ILE A 83 -6.80 -2.26 4.03
N GLY A 84 -8.00 -2.80 4.27
CA GLY A 84 -8.76 -2.55 5.50
C GLY A 84 -8.01 -2.97 6.75
N ARG A 85 -7.37 -4.15 6.73
CA ARG A 85 -6.59 -4.65 7.87
C ARG A 85 -5.37 -3.78 8.18
N ALA A 86 -4.63 -3.35 7.15
CA ALA A 86 -3.51 -2.42 7.34
C ALA A 86 -3.99 -1.04 7.86
N LEU A 87 -5.11 -0.54 7.31
CA LEU A 87 -5.68 0.75 7.67
C LEU A 87 -6.18 0.77 9.12
N GLU A 88 -6.79 -0.32 9.61
CA GLU A 88 -7.20 -0.45 11.01
C GLU A 88 -6.02 -0.24 11.97
N VAL A 89 -4.89 -0.92 11.73
CA VAL A 89 -3.67 -0.76 12.54
C VAL A 89 -3.09 0.65 12.40
N ALA A 90 -3.17 1.26 11.21
CA ALA A 90 -2.70 2.62 10.98
C ALA A 90 -3.50 3.66 11.77
N LEU A 91 -4.83 3.53 11.80
CA LEU A 91 -5.74 4.49 12.41
C LEU A 91 -5.89 4.33 13.93
N TYR A 92 -5.97 3.09 14.41
CA TYR A 92 -6.25 2.81 15.83
C TYR A 92 -5.00 2.42 16.63
N GLY A 93 -3.85 2.29 15.97
CA GLY A 93 -2.58 1.94 16.60
C GLY A 93 -2.42 0.43 16.83
N GLY A 94 -1.45 0.09 17.68
CA GLY A 94 -1.06 -1.29 17.97
C GLY A 94 0.17 -1.76 17.18
N ASP A 95 0.61 -2.97 17.50
CA ASP A 95 1.70 -3.64 16.80
C ASP A 95 1.33 -3.94 15.35
N ALA A 96 2.34 -4.10 14.49
CA ALA A 96 2.11 -4.51 13.11
C ALA A 96 1.31 -5.83 13.07
N ALA A 97 0.37 -5.93 12.15
CA ALA A 97 -0.40 -7.17 11.97
C ALA A 97 0.40 -8.17 11.10
N PHE A 98 0.30 -9.45 11.46
CA PHE A 98 0.95 -10.55 10.74
C PHE A 98 -0.05 -11.67 10.44
N ASP A 99 0.27 -12.48 9.45
CA ASP A 99 -0.47 -13.69 9.05
C ASP A 99 0.16 -14.99 9.53
#